data_AF-A0A1Z5JPU6-F1
#
_entry.id   AF-A0A1Z5JPU6-F1
#
_cell.length_a   1.000
_cell.length_b   1.000
_cell.length_c   1.000
_cell.angle_alpha   90.00
_cell.angle_beta   90.00
_cell.angle_gamma   90.00
#
_symmetry.space_group_name_H-M   'P 1'
#
loop_
_entity.id
_entity.type
_entity.pdbx_description
1 polymer ?
#
loop_
_entity_poly.entity_id
_entity_poly.type
_entity_poly.pdbx_seq_one_letter_code
_entity_poly.pdbx_strand_id
1 'polypeptide(L)'
;MLSANTDIKIALIGHVSVGKTTVLNALFRDKFGEVSMKRTTAGINYFRIISNKLKANKRLKVEESAEEPTEENGKRKIGIASYDTKSAGAILKEITPDNKAFRNSSAIHEKFFDIEHDEPLCDMRKDTDLVVVDVPGINEAGAGSKYRDFVEKKWHTFDVVVLVMDGKQGVNTEEQLKLLQFVKNNQETKRRVSLIILLNKVDDPDDEEQSVLVDESRKEAEKQFNCTLEKLLHNTQKGAKSKMSKLTPILIPTSAMHAYFYCTASLMTFDQFKKFDKDLIEKIGREEVGKFRWKNLSEDKKYQAVYEAVSEEGQYKERLEATNFDKFLEALRDFIGDELAQLKILQEQVRVSLKNLSPKEGLANQFRAAYEKSKAVGMQFANLSDHFWTTYNELEKQVMSDVKGPTTIGLLSEAMTELKCFHNLANQASWEEDQNKALERMRGLIRRPLLLVFEKASECTNKMASGAYLPKSPPHEWSDLSPLDWHTICNSFLLLSYNKTFCCTFGFEKNLVEIIKDSLSISSLSCAFCCESLTWEARNKYGNCGNSNYGSDYRSHNRCDSCGNQASQPGSIFAFTLDNKSELCAVNKNLYMHAFTLATPTSFSDPKHCGHLAWVYCEVIDSLHAM
;
A
#
# COMPACT_ATOMS: atom_id res chain seq x y z
N MET A 1 1.03 -13.20 22.42
CA MET A 1 1.04 -12.49 21.13
C MET A 1 -0.39 -12.06 20.83
N LEU A 2 -0.62 -10.78 20.55
CA LEU A 2 -1.93 -10.31 20.08
C LEU A 2 -2.10 -10.84 18.66
N SER A 3 -3.14 -11.63 18.41
CA SER A 3 -3.50 -12.00 17.04
C SER A 3 -3.83 -10.72 16.29
N ALA A 4 -3.23 -10.51 15.11
CA ALA A 4 -3.66 -9.45 14.23
C ALA A 4 -5.15 -9.67 13.92
N ASN A 5 -6.02 -8.75 14.36
CA ASN A 5 -7.44 -8.81 14.00
C ASN A 5 -7.55 -8.81 12.47
N THR A 6 -8.40 -9.70 11.96
CA THR A 6 -8.68 -9.78 10.53
C THR A 6 -10.01 -9.09 10.22
N ASP A 7 -10.09 -8.43 9.08
CA ASP A 7 -11.30 -7.70 8.68
C ASP A 7 -12.02 -8.43 7.55
N ILE A 8 -13.35 -8.56 7.64
CA ILE A 8 -14.24 -8.83 6.50
C ILE A 8 -14.80 -7.51 6.01
N LYS A 9 -14.62 -7.20 4.72
CA LYS A 9 -14.93 -5.87 4.15
C LYS A 9 -16.14 -5.92 3.23
N ILE A 10 -17.13 -5.08 3.55
CA ILE A 10 -18.32 -4.82 2.74
C ILE A 10 -18.17 -3.45 2.09
N ALA A 11 -18.11 -3.37 0.75
CA ALA A 11 -18.03 -2.09 0.05
C ALA A 11 -19.39 -1.63 -0.47
N LEU A 12 -19.79 -0.40 -0.14
CA LEU A 12 -20.95 0.27 -0.73
C LEU A 12 -20.50 1.08 -1.94
N ILE A 13 -20.87 0.63 -3.14
CA ILE A 13 -20.44 1.20 -4.43
C ILE A 13 -21.66 1.64 -5.23
N GLY A 14 -21.54 2.74 -5.99
CA GLY A 14 -22.63 3.25 -6.82
C GLY A 14 -22.47 4.73 -7.15
N HIS A 15 -23.33 5.25 -8.03
CA HIS A 15 -23.29 6.65 -8.45
C HIS A 15 -23.58 7.64 -7.33
N VAL A 16 -23.32 8.92 -7.60
CA VAL A 16 -23.71 10.03 -6.72
C VAL A 16 -25.23 10.00 -6.51
N SER A 17 -25.68 10.26 -5.28
CA SER A 17 -27.11 10.39 -4.93
C SER A 17 -28.00 9.15 -5.10
N VAL A 18 -27.45 7.96 -5.31
CA VAL A 18 -28.21 6.68 -5.28
C VAL A 18 -28.57 6.24 -3.86
N GLY A 19 -28.03 6.89 -2.82
CA GLY A 19 -28.37 6.65 -1.41
C GLY A 19 -27.47 5.69 -0.65
N LYS A 20 -26.19 5.55 -1.04
CA LYS A 20 -25.19 4.71 -0.34
C LYS A 20 -25.07 5.02 1.14
N THR A 21 -24.85 6.29 1.48
CA THR A 21 -24.76 6.74 2.88
C THR A 21 -26.08 6.60 3.63
N THR A 22 -27.23 6.64 2.94
CA THR A 22 -28.53 6.33 3.55
C THR A 22 -28.64 4.85 3.91
N VAL A 23 -28.18 3.95 3.04
CA VAL A 23 -28.06 2.50 3.33
C VAL A 23 -27.14 2.27 4.53
N LEU A 24 -26.00 2.97 4.58
CA LEU A 24 -25.08 2.89 5.72
C LEU A 24 -25.72 3.36 7.03
N ASN A 25 -26.40 4.51 7.02
CA ASN A 25 -27.08 5.02 8.20
C ASN A 25 -28.23 4.10 8.64
N ALA A 26 -28.96 3.49 7.69
CA ALA A 26 -29.97 2.48 7.99
C ALA A 26 -29.37 1.22 8.62
N LEU A 27 -28.22 0.77 8.10
CA LEU A 27 -27.48 -0.38 8.59
C LEU A 27 -27.03 -0.17 10.04
N PHE A 28 -26.54 1.02 10.36
CA PHE A 28 -26.04 1.35 11.69
C PHE A 28 -27.08 1.96 12.64
N ARG A 29 -28.33 2.14 12.17
CA ARG A 29 -29.44 2.75 12.91
C ARG A 29 -29.12 4.12 13.53
N ASP A 30 -28.19 4.86 12.94
CA ASP A 30 -27.76 6.19 13.37
C ASP A 30 -27.13 6.96 12.20
N LYS A 31 -26.93 8.26 12.36
CA LYS A 31 -26.48 9.18 11.32
C LYS A 31 -24.96 9.36 11.35
N PHE A 32 -24.23 8.39 10.81
CA PHE A 32 -22.77 8.45 10.68
C PHE A 32 -22.30 9.31 9.51
N GLY A 33 -23.09 9.39 8.43
CA GLY A 33 -22.75 10.17 7.23
C GLY A 33 -23.81 11.20 6.83
N GLU A 34 -23.39 12.22 6.07
CA GLU A 34 -24.27 13.25 5.51
C GLU A 34 -25.10 12.68 4.34
N VAL A 35 -26.42 12.92 4.35
CA VAL A 35 -27.36 12.42 3.32
C VAL A 35 -27.96 13.53 2.45
N SER A 36 -27.38 14.73 2.45
CA SER A 36 -27.92 15.86 1.69
C SER A 36 -27.42 15.86 0.23
N MET A 37 -28.30 16.15 -0.74
CA MET A 37 -27.94 16.22 -2.17
C MET A 37 -26.78 17.18 -2.46
N LYS A 38 -26.63 18.25 -1.68
CA LYS A 38 -25.57 19.27 -1.85
C LYS A 38 -24.26 18.89 -1.14
N ARG A 39 -24.27 17.85 -0.30
CA ARG A 39 -23.10 17.42 0.46
C ARG A 39 -22.90 15.90 0.33
N THR A 40 -22.26 15.51 -0.76
CA THR A 40 -21.89 14.13 -1.07
C THR A 40 -20.64 13.69 -0.30
N THR A 41 -20.56 12.41 0.05
CA THR A 41 -19.34 11.78 0.57
C THR A 41 -18.20 11.97 -0.43
N ALA A 42 -17.04 12.43 0.05
CA ALA A 42 -15.83 12.64 -0.76
C ALA A 42 -14.57 11.96 -0.20
N GLY A 43 -14.57 11.52 1.05
CA GLY A 43 -13.57 10.60 1.61
C GLY A 43 -14.03 9.15 1.51
N ILE A 44 -13.09 8.19 1.40
CA ILE A 44 -13.40 6.77 1.63
C ILE A 44 -13.45 6.55 3.14
N ASN A 45 -14.61 6.17 3.67
CA ASN A 45 -14.78 5.95 5.11
C ASN A 45 -14.92 4.46 5.41
N TYR A 46 -14.07 3.95 6.30
CA TYR A 46 -14.09 2.58 6.80
C TYR A 46 -14.69 2.58 8.20
N PHE A 47 -15.83 1.92 8.38
CA PHE A 47 -16.52 1.77 9.66
C PHE A 47 -16.31 0.35 10.17
N ARG A 48 -15.40 0.17 11.13
CA ARG A 48 -15.14 -1.10 11.80
C ARG A 48 -16.09 -1.25 12.98
N ILE A 49 -16.88 -2.32 12.97
CA ILE A 49 -17.83 -2.64 14.04
C ILE A 49 -17.09 -3.46 15.11
N ILE A 50 -16.86 -2.87 16.29
CA ILE A 50 -16.24 -3.56 17.41
C ILE A 50 -17.30 -4.34 18.18
N SER A 51 -17.15 -5.66 18.24
CA SER A 51 -18.08 -6.52 18.97
C SER A 51 -17.99 -6.31 20.49
N ASN A 52 -19.14 -6.06 21.13
CA ASN A 52 -19.27 -5.85 22.58
C ASN A 52 -18.79 -7.03 23.46
N LYS A 53 -18.54 -8.21 22.89
CA LYS A 53 -17.99 -9.39 23.59
C LYS A 53 -16.67 -9.08 24.33
N LEU A 54 -15.88 -8.12 23.85
CA LEU A 54 -14.64 -7.70 24.51
C LEU A 54 -14.86 -6.91 25.82
N LYS A 55 -16.01 -6.22 25.96
CA LYS A 55 -16.31 -5.41 27.15
C LYS A 55 -16.71 -6.25 28.35
N ALA A 56 -17.45 -7.34 28.14
CA ALA A 56 -17.83 -8.25 29.21
C ALA A 56 -16.60 -8.83 29.93
N ASN A 57 -15.57 -9.22 29.16
CA ASN A 57 -14.32 -9.74 29.72
C ASN A 57 -13.46 -8.67 30.41
N LYS A 58 -13.57 -7.39 30.01
CA LYS A 58 -12.88 -6.29 30.69
C LYS A 58 -13.53 -5.91 32.02
N ARG A 59 -14.86 -5.85 32.09
CA ARG A 59 -15.57 -5.55 33.35
C ARG A 59 -15.30 -6.61 34.42
N LEU A 60 -15.33 -7.89 34.05
CA LEU A 60 -15.01 -9.00 34.96
C LEU A 60 -13.60 -8.89 35.56
N LYS A 61 -12.60 -8.44 34.78
CA LYS A 61 -11.23 -8.32 35.29
C LYS A 61 -10.95 -7.07 36.12
N VAL A 62 -11.77 -6.02 35.99
CA VAL A 62 -11.60 -4.79 36.78
C VAL A 62 -12.24 -4.95 38.16
N GLU A 63 -13.30 -5.74 38.29
CA GLU A 63 -13.94 -6.01 39.58
C GLU A 63 -13.16 -7.04 40.42
N GLU A 64 -12.40 -7.94 39.79
CA GLU A 64 -11.61 -8.98 40.49
C GLU A 64 -10.22 -8.51 40.95
N SER A 65 -9.79 -7.29 40.60
CA SER A 65 -8.47 -6.73 40.96
C SER A 65 -8.53 -5.43 41.75
N ALA A 66 -9.64 -5.17 42.45
CA ALA A 66 -9.76 -4.07 43.41
C ALA A 66 -9.14 -4.42 44.78
N GLU A 67 -7.96 -5.06 44.79
CA GLU A 67 -7.10 -5.12 45.98
C GLU A 67 -6.17 -3.89 45.99
N GLU A 68 -5.99 -3.32 47.18
CA GLU A 68 -5.37 -2.02 47.44
C GLU A 68 -3.97 -1.86 46.79
N PRO A 69 -3.62 -0.65 46.30
CA PRO A 69 -2.34 -0.43 45.65
C PRO A 69 -1.20 -0.38 46.69
N THR A 70 -0.45 -1.47 46.83
CA THR A 70 0.91 -1.42 47.41
C THR A 70 1.88 -0.87 46.35
N GLU A 71 2.47 0.28 46.65
CA GLU A 71 3.57 0.89 45.91
C GLU A 71 4.79 -0.04 45.91
N GLU A 72 5.16 -0.61 44.75
CA GLU A 72 6.55 -0.73 44.29
C GLU A 72 6.67 -1.49 42.95
N ASN A 73 7.64 -1.07 42.14
CA ASN A 73 8.20 -1.73 40.94
C ASN A 73 7.46 -1.63 39.59
N GLY A 74 7.55 -0.45 38.96
CA GLY A 74 8.57 -0.23 37.91
C GLY A 74 8.58 -1.06 36.61
N LYS A 75 7.55 -1.84 36.27
CA LYS A 75 7.42 -2.47 34.93
C LYS A 75 6.30 -1.81 34.14
N ARG A 76 6.66 -1.05 33.10
CA ARG A 76 5.75 -0.51 32.07
C ARG A 76 4.95 -1.67 31.46
N LYS A 77 3.75 -1.92 31.97
CA LYS A 77 2.72 -2.67 31.25
C LYS A 77 2.35 -1.82 30.02
N ILE A 78 2.60 -2.36 28.83
CA ILE A 78 2.14 -1.78 27.57
C ILE A 78 0.61 -1.73 27.67
N GLY A 79 0.08 -0.53 27.89
CA GLY A 79 -1.34 -0.28 28.02
C GLY A 79 -2.04 -0.72 26.74
N ILE A 80 -3.03 -1.60 26.89
CA ILE A 80 -4.04 -1.87 25.87
C ILE A 80 -4.58 -0.50 25.47
N ALA A 81 -4.34 -0.05 24.25
CA ALA A 81 -5.00 1.14 23.73
C ALA A 81 -6.51 0.92 23.93
N SER A 82 -7.15 1.76 24.75
CA SER A 82 -8.62 1.81 24.72
C SER A 82 -8.97 2.21 23.31
N TYR A 83 -9.75 1.38 22.62
CA TYR A 83 -10.40 1.82 21.41
C TYR A 83 -11.38 2.90 21.86
N ASP A 84 -11.04 4.16 21.59
CA ASP A 84 -11.94 5.29 21.83
C ASP A 84 -13.00 5.25 20.74
N THR A 85 -14.02 4.43 20.97
CA THR A 85 -15.17 4.31 20.09
C THR A 85 -15.89 5.64 20.04
N LYS A 86 -16.08 6.17 18.82
CA LYS A 86 -16.71 7.47 18.62
C LYS A 86 -18.21 7.31 18.42
N SER A 87 -19.01 8.21 18.97
CA SER A 87 -20.45 8.29 18.69
C SER A 87 -20.69 8.75 17.24
N ALA A 88 -21.85 8.40 16.68
CA ALA A 88 -22.23 8.81 15.33
C ALA A 88 -22.17 10.34 15.15
N GLY A 89 -22.64 11.10 16.13
CA GLY A 89 -22.58 12.56 16.12
C GLY A 89 -21.15 13.13 16.09
N ALA A 90 -20.20 12.47 16.76
CA ALA A 90 -18.79 12.88 16.72
C ALA A 90 -18.16 12.57 15.35
N ILE A 91 -18.43 11.38 14.81
CA ILE A 91 -17.95 10.96 13.48
C ILE A 91 -18.54 11.86 12.39
N LEU A 92 -19.84 12.15 12.43
CA LEU A 92 -20.50 13.03 11.48
C LEU A 92 -19.90 14.45 11.48
N LYS A 93 -19.60 14.99 12.67
CA LYS A 93 -18.93 16.29 12.84
C LYS A 93 -17.53 16.30 12.23
N GLU A 94 -16.86 15.15 12.17
CA GLU A 94 -15.54 14.99 11.59
C GLU A 94 -15.60 14.80 10.06
N ILE A 95 -16.50 13.96 9.57
CA ILE A 95 -16.69 13.67 8.14
C ILE A 95 -17.17 14.91 7.37
N THR A 96 -18.02 15.75 7.98
CA THR A 96 -18.61 16.93 7.32
C THR A 96 -17.55 17.93 6.80
N PRO A 97 -16.61 18.45 7.62
CA PRO A 97 -15.56 19.35 7.14
C PRO A 97 -14.58 18.63 6.20
N ASP A 98 -14.27 17.35 6.47
CA ASP A 98 -13.40 16.53 5.62
C ASP A 98 -13.95 16.41 4.19
N ASN A 99 -15.23 16.07 4.06
CA ASN A 99 -15.90 16.00 2.76
C ASN A 99 -15.82 17.34 2.01
N LYS A 100 -15.96 18.46 2.72
CA LYS A 100 -15.80 19.79 2.10
C LYS A 100 -14.38 20.02 1.60
N ALA A 101 -13.36 19.58 2.33
CA ALA A 101 -11.96 19.71 1.95
C ALA A 101 -11.59 18.76 0.78
N PHE A 102 -12.06 17.51 0.82
CA PHE A 102 -11.66 16.46 -0.11
C PHE A 102 -12.30 16.56 -1.49
N ARG A 103 -13.46 17.23 -1.64
CA ARG A 103 -14.09 17.46 -2.96
C ARG A 103 -13.18 18.18 -3.95
N ASN A 104 -12.33 19.08 -3.45
CA ASN A 104 -11.39 19.83 -4.30
C ASN A 104 -10.02 19.14 -4.42
N SER A 105 -9.83 17.98 -3.77
CA SER A 105 -8.56 17.26 -3.79
C SER A 105 -8.55 16.23 -4.92
N SER A 106 -7.45 16.13 -5.66
CA SER A 106 -7.20 15.04 -6.61
C SER A 106 -6.81 13.74 -5.92
N ALA A 107 -6.36 13.80 -4.67
CA ALA A 107 -5.98 12.62 -3.90
C ALA A 107 -7.20 11.87 -3.35
N ILE A 108 -7.01 10.57 -3.11
CA ILE A 108 -7.93 9.74 -2.34
C ILE A 108 -7.55 9.87 -0.87
N HIS A 109 -8.54 10.19 -0.04
CA HIS A 109 -8.39 10.26 1.41
C HIS A 109 -9.18 9.12 2.03
N GLU A 110 -8.49 8.26 2.77
CA GLU A 110 -9.07 7.11 3.46
C GLU A 110 -9.12 7.40 4.97
N LYS A 111 -10.24 7.09 5.62
CA LYS A 111 -10.43 7.34 7.05
C LYS A 111 -11.08 6.15 7.74
N PHE A 112 -10.60 5.83 8.94
CA PHE A 112 -11.05 4.67 9.72
C PHE A 112 -11.77 5.14 10.98
N PHE A 113 -12.92 4.53 11.25
CA PHE A 113 -13.76 4.76 12.41
C PHE A 113 -14.09 3.43 13.06
N ASP A 114 -13.72 3.30 14.33
CA ASP A 114 -14.13 2.20 15.17
C ASP A 114 -15.45 2.58 15.86
N ILE A 115 -16.51 1.81 15.61
CA ILE A 115 -17.86 2.08 16.08
C ILE A 115 -18.41 0.91 16.92
N GLU A 116 -19.29 1.26 17.84
CA GLU A 116 -20.08 0.29 18.59
C GLU A 116 -21.45 0.17 17.94
N HIS A 117 -21.96 -1.06 17.91
CA HIS A 117 -23.27 -1.34 17.40
C HIS A 117 -23.98 -2.27 18.39
N ASP A 118 -25.15 -1.87 18.85
CA ASP A 118 -25.85 -2.55 19.94
C ASP A 118 -26.26 -3.97 19.55
N GLU A 119 -26.78 -4.13 18.32
CA GLU A 119 -27.13 -5.43 17.75
C GLU A 119 -26.16 -5.85 16.64
N PRO A 120 -25.45 -6.98 16.74
CA PRO A 120 -24.54 -7.38 15.67
C PRO A 120 -25.29 -7.59 14.35
N LEU A 121 -24.76 -7.05 13.25
CA LEU A 121 -25.33 -7.24 11.91
C LEU A 121 -25.39 -8.72 11.52
N CYS A 122 -24.36 -9.46 11.91
CA CYS A 122 -24.24 -10.91 11.78
C CYS A 122 -23.32 -11.44 12.89
N ASP A 123 -23.38 -12.74 13.14
CA ASP A 123 -22.43 -13.40 14.03
C ASP A 123 -21.02 -13.33 13.43
N MET A 124 -20.06 -12.81 14.19
CA MET A 124 -18.66 -12.72 13.77
C MET A 124 -17.78 -13.68 14.57
N ARG A 125 -16.77 -14.24 13.90
CA ARG A 125 -15.67 -14.98 14.53
C ARG A 125 -14.93 -14.09 15.54
N LYS A 126 -14.38 -14.67 16.61
CA LYS A 126 -13.84 -13.92 17.77
C LYS A 126 -12.62 -13.03 17.44
N ASP A 127 -11.87 -13.35 16.40
CA ASP A 127 -10.66 -12.65 15.93
C ASP A 127 -10.89 -11.91 14.60
N THR A 128 -12.17 -11.67 14.26
CA THR A 128 -12.59 -11.05 13.01
C THR A 128 -13.55 -9.90 13.27
N ASP A 129 -13.23 -8.73 12.72
CA ASP A 129 -14.10 -7.57 12.74
C ASP A 129 -14.82 -7.40 11.39
N LEU A 130 -16.01 -6.82 11.43
CA LEU A 130 -16.75 -6.44 10.22
C LEU A 130 -16.47 -4.99 9.89
N VAL A 131 -16.11 -4.70 8.64
CA VAL A 131 -15.80 -3.35 8.17
C VAL A 131 -16.69 -2.99 7.00
N VAL A 132 -17.47 -1.91 7.14
CA VAL A 132 -18.27 -1.35 6.03
C VAL A 132 -17.53 -0.16 5.44
N VAL A 133 -17.36 -0.17 4.12
CA VAL A 133 -16.62 0.86 3.37
C VAL A 133 -17.62 1.71 2.58
N ASP A 134 -17.79 2.98 2.98
CA ASP A 134 -18.55 3.96 2.20
C ASP A 134 -17.65 4.57 1.14
N VAL A 135 -17.89 4.20 -0.12
CA VAL A 135 -17.16 4.77 -1.27
C VAL A 135 -17.96 5.96 -1.81
N PRO A 136 -17.32 7.11 -2.11
CA PRO A 136 -17.92 8.21 -2.85
C PRO A 136 -18.56 7.78 -4.17
N GLY A 137 -19.39 8.65 -4.74
CA GLY A 137 -20.01 8.38 -6.03
C GLY A 137 -18.97 8.20 -7.13
N ILE A 138 -18.95 7.02 -7.77
CA ILE A 138 -17.92 6.72 -8.79
C ILE A 138 -18.05 7.57 -10.07
N ASN A 139 -19.18 8.24 -10.28
CA ASN A 139 -19.43 9.17 -11.40
C ASN A 139 -19.35 10.64 -10.97
N GLU A 140 -18.74 10.97 -9.82
CA GLU A 140 -18.65 12.35 -9.34
C GLU A 140 -17.95 13.25 -10.37
N ALA A 141 -18.60 14.34 -10.78
CA ALA A 141 -18.08 15.22 -11.83
C ALA A 141 -16.68 15.77 -11.46
N GLY A 142 -15.72 15.67 -12.40
CA GLY A 142 -14.33 16.11 -12.20
C GLY A 142 -13.45 15.18 -11.34
N ALA A 143 -14.04 14.17 -10.68
CA ALA A 143 -13.34 13.24 -9.79
C ALA A 143 -13.71 11.76 -10.01
N GLY A 144 -14.60 11.45 -10.95
CA GLY A 144 -15.15 10.10 -11.10
C GLY A 144 -14.09 9.04 -11.38
N SER A 145 -13.05 9.37 -12.14
CA SER A 145 -11.95 8.44 -12.41
C SER A 145 -11.21 8.03 -11.13
N LYS A 146 -10.88 8.96 -10.20
CA LYS A 146 -10.09 8.58 -9.02
C LYS A 146 -10.78 7.57 -8.11
N TYR A 147 -12.10 7.66 -7.91
CA TYR A 147 -12.82 6.68 -7.08
C TYR A 147 -13.07 5.37 -7.83
N ARG A 148 -13.29 5.43 -9.14
CA ARG A 148 -13.35 4.24 -9.98
C ARG A 148 -12.02 3.48 -9.97
N ASP A 149 -10.91 4.18 -10.15
CA ASP A 149 -9.54 3.64 -10.11
C ASP A 149 -9.22 3.09 -8.71
N PHE A 150 -9.67 3.77 -7.65
CA PHE A 150 -9.56 3.27 -6.28
C PHE A 150 -10.29 1.93 -6.12
N VAL A 151 -11.55 1.85 -6.55
CA VAL A 151 -12.34 0.61 -6.46
C VAL A 151 -11.70 -0.50 -7.29
N GLU A 152 -11.22 -0.21 -8.51
CA GLU A 152 -10.54 -1.19 -9.36
C GLU A 152 -9.24 -1.69 -8.71
N LYS A 153 -8.40 -0.78 -8.19
CA LYS A 153 -7.15 -1.14 -7.52
C LYS A 153 -7.41 -1.96 -6.25
N LYS A 154 -8.44 -1.61 -5.48
CA LYS A 154 -8.78 -2.22 -4.19
C LYS A 154 -9.80 -3.35 -4.28
N TRP A 155 -10.29 -3.70 -5.47
CA TRP A 155 -11.37 -4.69 -5.66
C TRP A 155 -11.09 -6.00 -4.93
N HIS A 156 -9.86 -6.49 -5.05
CA HIS A 156 -9.40 -7.74 -4.46
C HIS A 156 -9.42 -7.73 -2.92
N THR A 157 -9.53 -6.56 -2.29
CA THR A 157 -9.60 -6.39 -0.83
C THR A 157 -11.02 -6.45 -0.27
N PHE A 158 -12.05 -6.36 -1.12
CA PHE A 158 -13.45 -6.48 -0.70
C PHE A 158 -13.88 -7.94 -0.68
N ASP A 159 -14.75 -8.31 0.25
CA ASP A 159 -15.30 -9.66 0.35
C ASP A 159 -16.75 -9.71 -0.08
N VAL A 160 -17.48 -8.64 0.24
CA VAL A 160 -18.84 -8.39 -0.23
C VAL A 160 -18.90 -7.01 -0.87
N VAL A 161 -19.55 -6.92 -2.03
CA VAL A 161 -19.85 -5.65 -2.69
C VAL A 161 -21.35 -5.46 -2.73
N VAL A 162 -21.80 -4.31 -2.22
CA VAL A 162 -23.18 -3.84 -2.33
C VAL A 162 -23.20 -2.74 -3.38
N LEU A 163 -23.69 -3.09 -4.57
CA LEU A 163 -23.88 -2.16 -5.68
C LEU A 163 -25.24 -1.46 -5.52
N VAL A 164 -25.21 -0.21 -5.06
CA VAL A 164 -26.41 0.61 -4.88
C VAL A 164 -26.75 1.35 -6.17
N MET A 165 -27.98 1.17 -6.65
CA MET A 165 -28.49 1.79 -7.88
C MET A 165 -29.81 2.52 -7.60
N ASP A 166 -30.20 3.45 -8.48
CA ASP A 166 -31.44 4.19 -8.33
C ASP A 166 -32.60 3.44 -9.01
N GLY A 167 -33.47 2.85 -8.21
CA GLY A 167 -34.65 2.11 -8.67
C GLY A 167 -35.74 2.99 -9.29
N LYS A 168 -35.72 4.32 -9.09
CA LYS A 168 -36.70 5.23 -9.73
C LYS A 168 -36.34 5.61 -11.16
N GLN A 169 -35.06 5.48 -11.54
CA GLN A 169 -34.60 5.80 -12.90
C GLN A 169 -34.55 4.57 -13.81
N GLY A 170 -34.60 3.36 -13.23
CA GLY A 170 -34.32 2.12 -13.94
C GLY A 170 -32.84 1.96 -14.32
N VAL A 171 -32.43 0.72 -14.61
CA VAL A 171 -31.06 0.35 -15.02
C VAL A 171 -30.89 0.32 -16.54
N ASN A 172 -31.60 1.20 -17.25
CA ASN A 172 -31.53 1.30 -18.71
C ASN A 172 -30.64 2.46 -19.19
N THR A 173 -30.19 3.33 -18.28
CA THR A 173 -29.30 4.44 -18.64
C THR A 173 -27.88 3.97 -18.93
N GLU A 174 -27.21 4.60 -19.90
CA GLU A 174 -25.85 4.25 -20.31
C GLU A 174 -24.86 4.27 -19.13
N GLU A 175 -25.01 5.22 -18.21
CA GLU A 175 -24.17 5.30 -17.03
C GLU A 175 -24.35 4.09 -16.11
N GLN A 176 -25.59 3.69 -15.83
CA GLN A 176 -25.86 2.53 -14.95
C GLN A 176 -25.40 1.22 -15.59
N LEU A 177 -25.53 1.08 -16.91
CA LEU A 177 -24.97 -0.03 -17.68
C LEU A 177 -23.44 -0.09 -17.58
N LYS A 178 -22.74 1.04 -17.72
CA LYS A 178 -21.29 1.14 -17.54
C LYS A 178 -20.86 0.72 -16.14
N LEU A 179 -21.65 1.04 -15.12
CA LEU A 179 -21.40 0.63 -13.74
C LEU A 179 -21.57 -0.88 -13.54
N LEU A 180 -22.62 -1.50 -14.10
CA LEU A 180 -22.77 -2.96 -14.10
C LEU A 180 -21.59 -3.66 -14.81
N GLN A 181 -21.20 -3.16 -15.99
CA GLN A 181 -20.05 -3.67 -16.74
C GLN A 181 -18.74 -3.51 -15.97
N PHE A 182 -18.55 -2.39 -15.28
CA PHE A 182 -17.39 -2.16 -14.43
C PHE A 182 -17.30 -3.21 -13.31
N VAL A 183 -18.41 -3.48 -12.62
CA VAL A 183 -18.46 -4.52 -11.58
C VAL A 183 -18.20 -5.91 -12.17
N LYS A 184 -18.85 -6.25 -13.30
CA LYS A 184 -18.62 -7.52 -14.00
C LYS A 184 -17.16 -7.73 -14.38
N ASN A 185 -16.53 -6.74 -15.00
CA ASN A 185 -15.13 -6.83 -15.43
C ASN A 185 -14.20 -7.09 -14.23
N ASN A 186 -14.46 -6.47 -13.08
CA ASN A 186 -13.68 -6.72 -11.87
C ASN A 186 -13.92 -8.12 -11.27
N GLN A 187 -15.15 -8.62 -11.30
CA GLN A 187 -15.49 -10.01 -10.93
C GLN A 187 -14.72 -11.03 -11.77
N GLU A 188 -14.56 -10.76 -13.07
CA GLU A 188 -13.91 -11.67 -14.03
C GLU A 188 -12.38 -11.57 -14.01
N THR A 189 -11.82 -10.36 -13.89
CA THR A 189 -10.38 -10.12 -14.10
C THR A 189 -9.56 -10.01 -12.82
N LYS A 190 -10.18 -9.72 -11.67
CA LYS A 190 -9.46 -9.45 -10.40
C LYS A 190 -9.73 -10.53 -9.35
N ARG A 191 -10.94 -10.52 -8.80
CA ARG A 191 -11.38 -11.45 -7.74
C ARG A 191 -12.88 -11.57 -7.82
N ARG A 192 -13.38 -12.81 -7.74
CA ARG A 192 -14.81 -13.04 -7.54
C ARG A 192 -15.18 -12.73 -6.09
N VAL A 193 -16.08 -11.77 -5.91
CA VAL A 193 -16.57 -11.30 -4.61
C VAL A 193 -18.08 -11.46 -4.57
N SER A 194 -18.67 -11.70 -3.40
CA SER A 194 -20.12 -11.82 -3.28
C SER A 194 -20.77 -10.47 -3.62
N LEU A 195 -21.82 -10.48 -4.44
CA LEU A 195 -22.40 -9.26 -5.02
C LEU A 195 -23.89 -9.14 -4.69
N ILE A 196 -24.24 -8.04 -4.01
CA ILE A 196 -25.63 -7.63 -3.77
C ILE A 196 -25.90 -6.38 -4.62
N ILE A 197 -26.88 -6.43 -5.50
CA ILE A 197 -27.38 -5.30 -6.28
C ILE A 197 -28.61 -4.74 -5.55
N LEU A 198 -28.46 -3.56 -4.97
CA LEU A 198 -29.50 -2.92 -4.18
C LEU A 198 -30.16 -1.81 -5.01
N LEU A 199 -31.36 -2.06 -5.54
CA LEU A 199 -32.16 -1.05 -6.24
C LEU A 199 -32.85 -0.18 -5.20
N ASN A 200 -32.21 0.92 -4.81
CA ASN A 200 -32.69 1.80 -3.76
C ASN A 200 -33.75 2.79 -4.27
N LYS A 201 -34.46 3.46 -3.36
CA LYS A 201 -35.58 4.39 -3.63
C LYS A 201 -36.82 3.70 -4.21
N VAL A 202 -36.98 2.41 -3.92
CA VAL A 202 -38.24 1.68 -4.10
C VAL A 202 -39.12 1.95 -2.89
N ASP A 203 -39.70 3.15 -2.89
CA ASP A 203 -40.47 3.72 -1.77
C ASP A 203 -41.88 3.11 -1.68
N ASP A 204 -42.48 2.76 -2.83
CA ASP A 204 -43.81 2.17 -2.92
C ASP A 204 -43.72 0.91 -3.81
N PRO A 205 -43.64 -0.29 -3.23
CA PRO A 205 -43.54 -1.53 -4.00
C PRO A 205 -44.83 -1.87 -4.77
N ASP A 206 -45.97 -1.26 -4.41
CA ASP A 206 -47.26 -1.48 -5.07
C ASP A 206 -47.47 -0.54 -6.27
N ASP A 207 -46.57 0.44 -6.47
CA ASP A 207 -46.59 1.32 -7.64
C ASP A 207 -46.20 0.54 -8.91
N GLU A 208 -47.15 0.43 -9.85
CA GLU A 208 -46.98 -0.35 -11.09
C GLU A 208 -45.80 0.14 -11.94
N GLU A 209 -45.58 1.46 -12.02
CA GLU A 209 -44.47 2.06 -12.78
C GLU A 209 -43.12 1.65 -12.17
N GLN A 210 -42.99 1.78 -10.86
CA GLN A 210 -41.81 1.33 -10.12
C GLN A 210 -41.58 -0.18 -10.25
N SER A 211 -42.63 -1.01 -10.22
CA SER A 211 -42.52 -2.46 -10.43
C SER A 211 -41.97 -2.78 -11.83
N VAL A 212 -42.42 -2.09 -12.87
CA VAL A 212 -41.91 -2.24 -14.25
C VAL A 212 -40.42 -1.88 -14.30
N LEU A 213 -40.01 -0.76 -13.71
CA LEU A 213 -38.61 -0.33 -13.67
C LEU A 213 -37.71 -1.32 -12.93
N VAL A 214 -38.18 -1.91 -11.83
CA VAL A 214 -37.46 -2.96 -11.09
C VAL A 214 -37.27 -4.21 -11.95
N ASP A 215 -38.30 -4.65 -12.66
CA ASP A 215 -38.24 -5.82 -13.53
C ASP A 215 -37.34 -5.59 -14.76
N GLU A 216 -37.37 -4.42 -15.38
CA GLU A 216 -36.44 -4.03 -16.44
C GLU A 216 -34.99 -4.05 -15.93
N SER A 217 -34.78 -3.48 -14.74
CA SER A 217 -33.48 -3.43 -14.11
C SER A 217 -32.93 -4.82 -13.80
N ARG A 218 -33.81 -5.74 -13.37
CA ARG A 218 -33.46 -7.15 -13.19
C ARG A 218 -33.03 -7.80 -14.50
N LYS A 219 -33.83 -7.68 -15.56
CA LYS A 219 -33.52 -8.29 -16.87
C LYS A 219 -32.18 -7.82 -17.42
N GLU A 220 -31.88 -6.53 -17.28
CA GLU A 220 -30.62 -6.00 -17.77
C GLU A 220 -29.43 -6.46 -16.91
N ALA A 221 -29.57 -6.50 -15.59
CA ALA A 221 -28.54 -7.08 -14.73
C ALA A 221 -28.32 -8.58 -15.02
N GLU A 222 -29.37 -9.38 -15.22
CA GLU A 222 -29.29 -10.79 -15.64
C GLU A 222 -28.52 -10.95 -16.95
N LYS A 223 -28.82 -10.10 -17.94
CA LYS A 223 -28.13 -10.06 -19.23
C LYS A 223 -26.65 -9.69 -19.08
N GLN A 224 -26.31 -8.70 -18.25
CA GLN A 224 -24.92 -8.31 -18.02
C GLN A 224 -24.13 -9.45 -17.37
N PHE A 225 -24.66 -10.07 -16.31
CA PHE A 225 -23.96 -11.15 -15.58
C PHE A 225 -24.11 -12.54 -16.21
N ASN A 226 -24.92 -12.68 -17.26
CA ASN A 226 -25.23 -13.95 -17.92
C ASN A 226 -25.70 -15.02 -16.92
N CYS A 227 -26.59 -14.63 -16.00
CA CYS A 227 -27.16 -15.49 -14.98
C CYS A 227 -28.60 -15.11 -14.70
N THR A 228 -29.38 -16.04 -14.16
CA THR A 228 -30.67 -15.71 -13.55
C THR A 228 -30.41 -15.18 -12.15
N LEU A 229 -30.88 -13.96 -11.88
CA LEU A 229 -30.74 -13.37 -10.54
C LEU A 229 -31.75 -14.04 -9.62
N GLU A 230 -31.28 -14.50 -8.47
CA GLU A 230 -32.16 -15.18 -7.53
C GLU A 230 -33.21 -14.20 -6.99
N LYS A 231 -34.50 -14.56 -7.17
CA LYS A 231 -35.59 -13.86 -6.50
C LYS A 231 -35.60 -14.30 -5.04
N LEU A 232 -34.95 -13.54 -4.18
CA LEU A 232 -35.02 -13.73 -2.72
C LEU A 232 -36.45 -13.48 -2.17
N LEU A 233 -37.36 -12.99 -3.00
CA LEU A 233 -38.66 -12.48 -2.57
C LEU A 233 -39.64 -13.53 -1.99
N HIS A 234 -39.46 -14.85 -2.19
CA HIS A 234 -40.52 -15.82 -1.81
C HIS A 234 -40.11 -17.19 -1.22
N ASN A 235 -38.83 -17.49 -1.01
CA ASN A 235 -38.42 -18.83 -0.57
C ASN A 235 -38.09 -18.96 0.93
N THR A 236 -38.79 -18.23 1.80
CA THR A 236 -38.78 -18.44 3.26
C THR A 236 -39.57 -19.68 3.71
N GLN A 237 -39.83 -20.65 2.83
CA GLN A 237 -40.22 -21.98 3.29
C GLN A 237 -39.01 -22.64 3.97
N LYS A 238 -38.98 -22.47 5.30
CA LYS A 238 -38.00 -22.84 6.34
C LYS A 238 -37.38 -24.27 6.29
N GLY A 239 -37.55 -25.05 5.23
CA GLY A 239 -37.12 -26.45 5.16
C GLY A 239 -35.99 -26.76 4.16
N ALA A 240 -35.82 -25.97 3.10
CA ALA A 240 -34.86 -26.29 2.06
C ALA A 240 -33.65 -25.36 2.16
N LYS A 241 -32.58 -25.81 2.83
CA LYS A 241 -31.23 -25.25 2.65
C LYS A 241 -30.76 -25.56 1.23
N SER A 242 -31.38 -24.92 0.24
CA SER A 242 -30.87 -24.86 -1.11
C SER A 242 -29.46 -24.31 -1.00
N LYS A 243 -28.49 -25.09 -1.47
CA LYS A 243 -27.08 -24.74 -1.44
C LYS A 243 -26.89 -23.63 -2.47
N MET A 244 -27.27 -22.39 -2.13
CA MET A 244 -27.07 -21.22 -2.97
C MET A 244 -25.63 -21.25 -3.47
N SER A 245 -25.49 -21.18 -4.80
CA SER A 245 -24.18 -21.01 -5.40
C SER A 245 -23.70 -19.63 -4.94
N LYS A 246 -22.68 -19.59 -4.06
CA LYS A 246 -22.18 -18.36 -3.39
C LYS A 246 -21.75 -17.23 -4.32
N LEU A 247 -21.82 -17.43 -5.63
CA LEU A 247 -21.29 -16.56 -6.67
C LEU A 247 -22.37 -15.94 -7.56
N THR A 248 -23.64 -16.30 -7.42
CA THR A 248 -24.73 -15.66 -8.17
C THR A 248 -25.05 -14.31 -7.51
N PRO A 249 -25.05 -13.19 -8.26
CA PRO A 249 -25.48 -11.91 -7.70
C PRO A 249 -26.94 -11.96 -7.23
N ILE A 250 -27.24 -11.23 -6.17
CA ILE A 250 -28.60 -11.08 -5.64
C ILE A 250 -29.09 -9.67 -5.96
N LEU A 251 -30.35 -9.50 -6.37
CA LEU A 251 -30.95 -8.18 -6.58
C LEU A 251 -32.10 -7.95 -5.62
N ILE A 252 -32.05 -6.82 -4.90
CA ILE A 252 -33.02 -6.46 -3.85
C ILE A 252 -33.53 -5.03 -4.11
N PRO A 253 -34.82 -4.85 -4.43
CA PRO A 253 -35.45 -3.53 -4.42
C PRO A 253 -35.67 -3.08 -2.98
N THR A 254 -35.28 -1.86 -2.61
CA THR A 254 -35.41 -1.36 -1.23
C THR A 254 -35.72 0.14 -1.17
N SER A 255 -36.26 0.59 -0.04
CA SER A 255 -36.15 1.99 0.36
C SER A 255 -35.29 2.15 1.61
N ALA A 256 -34.03 2.49 1.41
CA ALA A 256 -33.09 2.76 2.51
C ALA A 256 -33.52 3.95 3.38
N MET A 257 -34.29 4.90 2.83
CA MET A 257 -34.77 6.06 3.59
C MET A 257 -35.85 5.66 4.59
N HIS A 258 -36.83 4.85 4.17
CA HIS A 258 -37.83 4.28 5.09
C HIS A 258 -37.16 3.34 6.09
N ALA A 259 -36.24 2.49 5.64
CA ALA A 259 -35.50 1.59 6.52
C ALA A 259 -34.71 2.37 7.59
N TYR A 260 -33.99 3.43 7.21
CA TYR A 260 -33.32 4.32 8.15
C TYR A 260 -34.29 4.92 9.16
N PHE A 261 -35.44 5.41 8.69
CA PHE A 261 -36.47 5.98 9.56
C PHE A 261 -36.95 4.95 10.59
N TYR A 262 -37.42 3.79 10.16
CA TYR A 262 -37.96 2.76 11.06
C TYR A 262 -36.90 2.22 12.02
N CYS A 263 -35.69 1.92 11.52
CA CYS A 263 -34.59 1.42 12.35
C CYS A 263 -34.13 2.42 13.42
N THR A 264 -34.11 3.71 13.09
CA THR A 264 -33.65 4.73 14.04
C THR A 264 -34.77 5.12 15.01
N ALA A 265 -35.99 5.34 14.50
CA ALA A 265 -37.11 5.82 15.31
C ALA A 265 -37.58 4.80 16.35
N SER A 266 -37.51 3.51 16.05
CA SER A 266 -37.83 2.42 16.99
C SER A 266 -36.93 2.36 18.23
N LEU A 267 -35.74 2.99 18.17
CA LEU A 267 -34.79 3.07 19.29
C LEU A 267 -34.89 4.39 20.07
N MET A 268 -35.74 5.31 19.64
CA MET A 268 -35.87 6.62 20.27
C MET A 268 -36.94 6.63 21.35
N THR A 269 -36.70 7.42 22.40
CA THR A 269 -37.80 7.92 23.24
C THR A 269 -38.62 8.96 22.47
N PHE A 270 -39.87 9.18 22.86
CA PHE A 270 -40.73 10.18 22.23
C PHE A 270 -40.12 11.59 22.19
N ASP A 271 -39.42 12.01 23.26
CA ASP A 271 -38.76 13.31 23.31
C ASP A 271 -37.56 13.43 22.37
N GLN A 272 -36.84 12.32 22.14
CA GLN A 272 -35.80 12.26 21.11
C GLN A 272 -36.42 12.28 19.71
N PHE A 273 -37.50 11.53 19.51
CA PHE A 273 -38.23 11.47 18.25
C PHE A 273 -38.78 12.84 17.82
N LYS A 274 -39.31 13.66 18.74
CA LYS A 274 -39.73 15.05 18.44
C LYS A 274 -38.60 15.94 17.92
N LYS A 275 -37.34 15.61 18.24
CA LYS A 275 -36.14 16.33 17.77
C LYS A 275 -35.53 15.70 16.51
N PHE A 276 -36.12 14.63 16.01
CA PHE A 276 -35.68 13.94 14.81
C PHE A 276 -36.03 14.76 13.55
N ASP A 277 -35.66 14.24 12.38
CA ASP A 277 -35.80 14.93 11.11
C ASP A 277 -37.28 15.20 10.76
N LYS A 278 -37.69 16.47 10.86
CA LYS A 278 -39.08 16.89 10.64
C LYS A 278 -39.57 16.54 9.23
N ASP A 279 -38.71 16.62 8.21
CA ASP A 279 -39.10 16.35 6.83
C ASP A 279 -39.38 14.86 6.63
N LEU A 280 -38.60 13.99 7.28
CA LEU A 280 -38.86 12.55 7.29
C LEU A 280 -40.16 12.22 8.03
N ILE A 281 -40.39 12.80 9.22
CA ILE A 281 -41.62 12.58 9.99
C ILE A 281 -42.85 13.02 9.19
N GLU A 282 -42.78 14.18 8.54
CA GLU A 282 -43.84 14.69 7.67
C GLU A 282 -44.07 13.80 6.44
N LYS A 283 -43.02 13.19 5.87
CA LYS A 283 -43.16 12.25 4.76
C LYS A 283 -43.83 10.97 5.22
N ILE A 284 -43.24 10.27 6.20
CA ILE A 284 -43.72 8.99 6.71
C ILE A 284 -45.13 9.15 7.29
N GLY A 285 -45.39 10.21 8.04
CA GLY A 285 -46.72 10.45 8.61
C GLY A 285 -47.83 10.61 7.57
N ARG A 286 -47.53 11.16 6.39
CA ARG A 286 -48.50 11.23 5.28
C ARG A 286 -48.78 9.86 4.67
N GLU A 287 -47.78 8.99 4.63
CA GLU A 287 -47.86 7.63 4.09
C GLU A 287 -48.62 6.71 5.08
N GLU A 288 -48.28 6.81 6.37
CA GLU A 288 -48.86 5.99 7.46
C GLU A 288 -50.30 6.39 7.83
N VAL A 289 -50.55 7.69 8.02
CA VAL A 289 -51.84 8.18 8.51
C VAL A 289 -52.78 8.53 7.36
N GLY A 290 -52.22 8.72 6.16
CA GLY A 290 -52.91 9.20 4.98
C GLY A 290 -52.97 10.74 4.91
N LYS A 291 -52.75 11.28 3.70
CA LYS A 291 -52.62 12.73 3.43
C LYS A 291 -53.73 13.60 4.04
N PHE A 292 -54.99 13.17 3.95
CA PHE A 292 -56.13 13.94 4.43
C PHE A 292 -56.19 14.00 5.97
N ARG A 293 -56.03 12.84 6.62
CA ARG A 293 -56.03 12.76 8.09
C ARG A 293 -54.82 13.50 8.65
N TRP A 294 -53.64 13.31 8.06
CA TRP A 294 -52.41 13.98 8.44
C TRP A 294 -52.53 15.51 8.47
N LYS A 295 -53.18 16.10 7.46
CA LYS A 295 -53.41 17.54 7.36
C LYS A 295 -54.26 18.11 8.50
N ASN A 296 -55.14 17.28 9.09
CA ASN A 296 -56.08 17.70 10.14
C ASN A 296 -55.53 17.48 11.56
N LEU A 297 -54.35 16.87 11.72
CA LEU A 297 -53.70 16.67 13.01
C LEU A 297 -52.90 17.90 13.44
N SER A 298 -52.92 18.23 14.73
CA SER A 298 -51.99 19.20 15.33
C SER A 298 -50.56 18.63 15.34
N GLU A 299 -49.55 19.49 15.43
CA GLU A 299 -48.13 19.05 15.44
C GLU A 299 -47.86 17.96 16.48
N ASP A 300 -48.26 18.15 17.75
CA ASP A 300 -48.05 17.11 18.78
C ASP A 300 -48.76 15.79 18.45
N LYS A 301 -49.96 15.85 17.87
CA LYS A 301 -50.70 14.65 17.45
C LYS A 301 -50.06 13.97 16.24
N LYS A 302 -49.42 14.73 15.34
CA LYS A 302 -48.64 14.18 14.23
C LYS A 302 -47.43 13.40 14.74
N TYR A 303 -46.64 13.99 15.65
CA TYR A 303 -45.50 13.28 16.24
C TYR A 303 -45.95 12.03 16.98
N GLN A 304 -47.03 12.13 17.78
CA GLN A 304 -47.56 10.99 18.53
C GLN A 304 -48.02 9.86 17.61
N ALA A 305 -48.79 10.18 16.56
CA ALA A 305 -49.30 9.17 15.63
C ALA A 305 -48.19 8.40 14.91
N VAL A 306 -47.12 9.08 14.47
CA VAL A 306 -45.98 8.41 13.81
C VAL A 306 -45.14 7.64 14.82
N TYR A 307 -44.92 8.20 16.01
CA TYR A 307 -44.17 7.52 17.07
C TYR A 307 -44.85 6.21 17.48
N GLU A 308 -46.16 6.22 17.68
CA GLU A 308 -46.95 5.01 17.98
C GLU A 308 -46.81 3.96 16.87
N ALA A 309 -46.87 4.39 15.60
CA ALA A 309 -46.74 3.49 14.45
C ALA A 309 -45.35 2.82 14.34
N VAL A 310 -44.29 3.44 14.86
CA VAL A 310 -42.92 2.90 14.77
C VAL A 310 -42.39 2.31 16.08
N SER A 311 -43.06 2.56 17.21
CA SER A 311 -42.62 2.08 18.52
C SER A 311 -43.21 0.71 18.89
N GLU A 312 -44.33 0.30 18.29
CA GLU A 312 -44.84 -1.05 18.48
C GLU A 312 -44.00 -2.09 17.73
N GLU A 313 -43.41 -3.04 18.45
CA GLU A 313 -42.48 -4.05 17.92
C GLU A 313 -43.05 -4.83 16.73
N GLY A 314 -44.34 -5.20 16.79
CA GLY A 314 -45.02 -5.91 15.71
C GLY A 314 -45.15 -5.06 14.44
N GLN A 315 -45.52 -3.79 14.58
CA GLN A 315 -45.67 -2.87 13.46
C GLN A 315 -44.30 -2.52 12.86
N TYR A 316 -43.30 -2.22 13.70
CA TYR A 316 -41.93 -1.95 13.25
C TYR A 316 -41.39 -3.04 12.30
N LYS A 317 -41.56 -4.31 12.68
CA LYS A 317 -41.07 -5.43 11.87
C LYS A 317 -41.76 -5.51 10.51
N GLU A 318 -43.09 -5.42 10.49
CA GLU A 318 -43.89 -5.41 9.26
C GLU A 318 -43.49 -4.24 8.35
N ARG A 319 -43.29 -3.05 8.92
CA ARG A 319 -42.85 -1.86 8.17
C ARG A 319 -41.46 -2.01 7.62
N LEU A 320 -40.53 -2.60 8.37
CA LEU A 320 -39.19 -2.88 7.87
C LEU A 320 -39.22 -3.91 6.74
N GLU A 321 -40.03 -4.96 6.85
CA GLU A 321 -40.26 -5.96 5.80
C GLU A 321 -40.81 -5.32 4.51
N ALA A 322 -41.71 -4.34 4.63
CA ALA A 322 -42.23 -3.58 3.49
C ALA A 322 -41.14 -2.79 2.74
N THR A 323 -40.03 -2.42 3.40
CA THR A 323 -38.88 -1.78 2.75
C THR A 323 -37.92 -2.76 2.07
N ASN A 324 -38.14 -4.07 2.22
CA ASN A 324 -37.23 -5.17 1.86
C ASN A 324 -35.80 -5.05 2.45
N PHE A 325 -35.61 -4.19 3.46
CA PHE A 325 -34.29 -4.02 4.07
C PHE A 325 -33.90 -5.21 4.94
N ASP A 326 -34.88 -5.90 5.52
CA ASP A 326 -34.74 -7.20 6.16
C ASP A 326 -34.09 -8.25 5.21
N LYS A 327 -34.55 -8.30 3.95
CA LYS A 327 -33.99 -9.19 2.91
C LYS A 327 -32.55 -8.82 2.56
N PHE A 328 -32.23 -7.52 2.58
CA PHE A 328 -30.85 -7.07 2.43
C PHE A 328 -29.96 -7.53 3.59
N LEU A 329 -30.44 -7.41 4.83
CA LEU A 329 -29.72 -7.90 6.00
C LEU A 329 -29.56 -9.42 5.98
N GLU A 330 -30.57 -10.17 5.54
CA GLU A 330 -30.50 -11.63 5.35
C GLU A 330 -29.44 -12.01 4.30
N ALA A 331 -29.48 -11.40 3.12
CA ALA A 331 -28.49 -11.64 2.07
C ALA A 331 -27.06 -11.31 2.53
N LEU A 332 -26.90 -10.24 3.31
CA LEU A 332 -25.61 -9.87 3.88
C LEU A 332 -25.11 -10.92 4.88
N ARG A 333 -25.99 -11.40 5.77
CA ARG A 333 -25.69 -12.49 6.72
C ARG A 333 -25.32 -13.78 6.00
N ASP A 334 -26.01 -14.13 4.93
CA ASP A 334 -25.74 -15.35 4.16
C ASP A 334 -24.39 -15.29 3.43
N PHE A 335 -24.04 -14.13 2.90
CA PHE A 335 -22.76 -13.92 2.20
C PHE A 335 -21.56 -13.92 3.16
N ILE A 336 -21.70 -13.28 4.33
CA ILE A 336 -20.68 -13.35 5.39
C ILE A 336 -20.61 -14.78 5.95
N GLY A 337 -21.78 -15.35 6.20
CA GLY A 337 -21.98 -16.71 6.70
C GLY A 337 -21.54 -16.91 8.14
N ASP A 338 -21.49 -18.18 8.53
CA ASP A 338 -21.02 -18.62 9.84
C ASP A 338 -19.49 -18.54 9.99
N GLU A 339 -18.96 -18.93 11.16
CA GLU A 339 -17.53 -18.94 11.46
C GLU A 339 -16.70 -19.70 10.41
N LEU A 340 -17.21 -20.82 9.87
CA LEU A 340 -16.51 -21.60 8.85
C LEU A 340 -16.51 -20.88 7.49
N ALA A 341 -17.61 -20.23 7.12
CA ALA A 341 -17.68 -19.40 5.92
C ALA A 341 -16.73 -18.20 6.01
N GLN A 342 -16.69 -17.53 7.16
CA GLN A 342 -15.77 -16.42 7.43
C GLN A 342 -14.32 -16.87 7.35
N LEU A 343 -13.97 -18.01 7.94
CA LEU A 343 -12.63 -18.59 7.82
C LEU A 343 -12.22 -18.80 6.36
N LYS A 344 -13.13 -19.30 5.52
CA LYS A 344 -12.88 -19.48 4.07
C LYS A 344 -12.66 -18.14 3.36
N ILE A 345 -13.44 -17.12 3.68
CA ILE A 345 -13.24 -15.75 3.15
C ILE A 345 -11.84 -15.26 3.50
N LEU A 346 -11.45 -15.37 4.76
CA LEU A 346 -10.15 -14.87 5.24
C LEU A 346 -8.97 -15.66 4.65
N GLN A 347 -9.09 -16.99 4.53
CA GLN A 347 -8.10 -17.82 3.82
C GLN A 347 -7.98 -17.41 2.34
N GLU A 348 -9.10 -17.08 1.69
CA GLU A 348 -9.06 -16.58 0.32
C GLU A 348 -8.39 -15.22 0.21
N GLN A 349 -8.63 -14.31 1.17
CA GLN A 349 -7.90 -13.05 1.23
C GLN A 349 -6.39 -13.27 1.29
N VAL A 350 -5.91 -14.25 2.08
CA VAL A 350 -4.48 -14.60 2.13
C VAL A 350 -3.99 -15.09 0.76
N ARG A 351 -4.71 -16.01 0.10
CA ARG A 351 -4.35 -16.50 -1.23
C ARG A 351 -4.25 -15.36 -2.25
N VAL A 352 -5.22 -14.44 -2.24
CA VAL A 352 -5.26 -13.28 -3.12
C VAL A 352 -4.10 -12.32 -2.83
N SER A 353 -3.80 -12.05 -1.55
CA SER A 353 -2.65 -11.22 -1.15
C SER A 353 -1.32 -11.81 -1.63
N LEU A 354 -1.14 -13.14 -1.53
CA LEU A 354 0.07 -13.82 -2.02
C LEU A 354 0.20 -13.79 -3.56
N LYS A 355 -0.92 -13.84 -4.29
CA LYS A 355 -0.91 -13.72 -5.76
C LYS A 355 -0.63 -12.30 -6.24
N ASN A 356 -0.99 -11.30 -5.44
CA ASN A 356 -0.87 -9.88 -5.79
C ASN A 356 0.38 -9.21 -5.21
N LEU A 357 1.36 -9.99 -4.75
CA LEU A 357 2.62 -9.45 -4.26
C LEU A 357 3.30 -8.59 -5.34
N SER A 358 3.71 -7.39 -4.96
CA SER A 358 4.33 -6.43 -5.89
C SER A 358 5.60 -5.84 -5.29
N PRO A 359 6.75 -5.89 -5.98
CA PRO A 359 7.97 -5.24 -5.51
C PRO A 359 7.82 -3.73 -5.27
N LYS A 360 6.94 -3.05 -6.01
CA LYS A 360 6.78 -1.59 -5.95
C LYS A 360 6.24 -1.08 -4.61
N GLU A 361 5.54 -1.93 -3.86
CA GLU A 361 4.91 -1.58 -2.57
C GLU A 361 5.64 -2.26 -1.39
N GLY A 362 6.84 -2.80 -1.60
CA GLY A 362 7.63 -3.53 -0.60
C GLY A 362 7.24 -5.00 -0.50
N LEU A 363 7.98 -5.88 -1.18
CA LEU A 363 7.62 -7.29 -1.39
C LEU A 363 7.56 -8.08 -0.07
N ALA A 364 8.63 -8.03 0.73
CA ALA A 364 8.77 -8.76 1.97
C ALA A 364 7.78 -8.27 3.04
N ASN A 365 7.43 -6.98 3.04
CA ASN A 365 6.44 -6.43 3.97
C ASN A 365 5.02 -6.92 3.63
N GLN A 366 4.65 -6.92 2.35
CA GLN A 366 3.38 -7.51 1.90
C GLN A 366 3.31 -9.00 2.21
N PHE A 367 4.39 -9.73 1.94
CA PHE A 367 4.48 -11.15 2.22
C PHE A 367 4.38 -11.43 3.74
N ARG A 368 5.06 -10.63 4.58
CA ARG A 368 4.92 -10.70 6.05
C ARG A 368 3.49 -10.49 6.50
N ALA A 369 2.80 -9.48 5.96
CA ALA A 369 1.39 -9.24 6.30
C ALA A 369 0.49 -10.43 5.92
N ALA A 370 0.73 -11.04 4.74
CA ALA A 370 0.02 -12.24 4.31
C ALA A 370 0.33 -13.47 5.21
N TYR A 371 1.58 -13.62 5.65
CA TYR A 371 2.01 -14.68 6.56
C TYR A 371 1.42 -14.54 7.96
N GLU A 372 1.44 -13.36 8.56
CA GLU A 372 0.82 -13.15 9.87
C GLU A 372 -0.69 -13.37 9.82
N LYS A 373 -1.32 -12.98 8.71
CA LYS A 373 -2.73 -13.27 8.46
C LYS A 373 -2.98 -14.78 8.29
N SER A 374 -2.11 -15.50 7.59
CA SER A 374 -2.22 -16.96 7.41
C SER A 374 -2.15 -17.70 8.75
N LYS A 375 -1.31 -17.23 9.67
CA LYS A 375 -1.28 -17.72 11.06
C LYS A 375 -2.59 -17.48 11.79
N ALA A 376 -3.13 -16.27 11.72
CA ALA A 376 -4.40 -15.92 12.39
C ALA A 376 -5.57 -16.79 11.92
N VAL A 377 -5.58 -17.15 10.63
CA VAL A 377 -6.62 -18.01 10.04
C VAL A 377 -6.29 -19.51 10.10
N GLY A 378 -5.26 -19.90 10.86
CA GLY A 378 -4.86 -21.31 11.01
C GLY A 378 -4.55 -22.01 9.69
N MET A 379 -4.11 -21.25 8.67
CA MET A 379 -3.90 -21.80 7.34
C MET A 379 -2.53 -22.45 7.26
N GLN A 380 -2.51 -23.77 7.25
CA GLN A 380 -1.32 -24.53 6.95
C GLN A 380 -1.05 -24.44 5.46
N PHE A 381 0.06 -23.82 5.11
CA PHE A 381 0.55 -23.82 3.74
C PHE A 381 1.92 -24.48 3.74
N ALA A 382 1.98 -25.65 3.11
CA ALA A 382 3.23 -26.06 2.49
C ALA A 382 3.58 -24.96 1.46
N ASN A 383 4.82 -24.46 1.53
CA ASN A 383 5.40 -23.60 0.51
C ASN A 383 4.83 -22.18 0.40
N LEU A 384 4.52 -21.50 1.52
CA LEU A 384 4.24 -20.05 1.48
C LEU A 384 5.38 -19.28 0.82
N SER A 385 6.61 -19.61 1.19
CA SER A 385 7.83 -18.97 0.69
C SER A 385 7.98 -19.06 -0.82
N ASP A 386 7.40 -20.06 -1.51
CA ASP A 386 7.45 -20.15 -2.97
C ASP A 386 6.82 -18.94 -3.66
N HIS A 387 5.76 -18.35 -3.08
CA HIS A 387 5.14 -17.14 -3.61
C HIS A 387 6.11 -15.95 -3.52
N PHE A 388 6.79 -15.79 -2.38
CA PHE A 388 7.83 -14.76 -2.23
C PHE A 388 8.95 -14.97 -3.24
N TRP A 389 9.47 -16.19 -3.36
CA TRP A 389 10.59 -16.49 -4.25
C TRP A 389 10.24 -16.29 -5.72
N THR A 390 9.03 -16.63 -6.13
CA THR A 390 8.57 -16.43 -7.51
C THR A 390 8.63 -14.94 -7.87
N THR A 391 8.00 -14.08 -7.06
CA THR A 391 8.01 -12.63 -7.28
C THR A 391 9.40 -12.02 -7.08
N TYR A 392 10.17 -12.51 -6.12
CA TYR A 392 11.54 -12.03 -5.89
C TYR A 392 12.47 -12.35 -7.07
N ASN A 393 12.35 -13.52 -7.69
CA ASN A 393 13.15 -13.87 -8.87
C ASN A 393 12.87 -12.94 -10.05
N GLU A 394 11.61 -12.51 -10.23
CA GLU A 394 11.25 -11.51 -11.24
C GLU A 394 11.85 -10.14 -10.92
N LEU A 395 11.75 -9.70 -9.65
CA LEU A 395 12.41 -8.48 -9.17
C LEU A 395 13.92 -8.53 -9.40
N GLU A 396 14.59 -9.60 -8.98
CA GLU A 396 16.03 -9.77 -9.15
C GLU A 396 16.39 -9.71 -10.63
N LYS A 397 15.66 -10.40 -11.51
CA LYS A 397 15.90 -10.37 -12.96
C LYS A 397 15.78 -8.93 -13.52
N GLN A 398 14.75 -8.20 -13.11
CA GLN A 398 14.54 -6.81 -13.54
C GLN A 398 15.66 -5.88 -13.05
N VAL A 399 15.98 -5.93 -11.75
CA VAL A 399 17.06 -5.13 -11.16
C VAL A 399 18.38 -5.41 -11.88
N MET A 400 18.64 -6.67 -12.22
CA MET A 400 19.88 -7.05 -12.91
C MET A 400 19.95 -6.57 -14.35
N SER A 401 18.81 -6.43 -15.05
CA SER A 401 18.80 -5.80 -16.38
C SER A 401 18.93 -4.28 -16.32
N ASP A 402 18.47 -3.67 -15.23
CA ASP A 402 18.43 -2.21 -15.06
C ASP A 402 19.77 -1.65 -14.54
N VAL A 403 20.59 -2.47 -13.87
CA VAL A 403 21.94 -2.09 -13.42
C VAL A 403 22.91 -2.10 -14.61
N LYS A 404 23.04 -0.95 -15.26
CA LYS A 404 23.94 -0.73 -16.42
C LYS A 404 25.30 -0.15 -16.03
N GLY A 405 25.37 0.46 -14.85
CA GLY A 405 26.53 1.23 -14.42
C GLY A 405 26.56 1.53 -12.93
N PRO A 406 27.61 2.23 -12.48
CA PRO A 406 27.85 2.55 -11.08
C PRO A 406 26.77 3.47 -10.49
N THR A 407 26.20 4.37 -11.31
CA THR A 407 25.13 5.28 -10.88
C THR A 407 23.79 4.57 -10.60
N THR A 408 23.62 3.36 -11.12
CA THR A 408 22.42 2.52 -10.93
C THR A 408 22.58 1.45 -9.86
N ILE A 409 23.73 1.39 -9.16
CA ILE A 409 24.01 0.31 -8.19
C ILE A 409 23.03 0.28 -7.02
N GLY A 410 22.41 1.43 -6.70
CA GLY A 410 21.38 1.54 -5.67
C GLY A 410 20.16 0.63 -5.91
N LEU A 411 19.89 0.22 -7.15
CA LEU A 411 18.81 -0.74 -7.45
C LEU A 411 19.06 -2.12 -6.81
N LEU A 412 20.33 -2.53 -6.67
CA LEU A 412 20.68 -3.78 -5.97
C LEU A 412 20.37 -3.70 -4.47
N SER A 413 20.41 -2.49 -3.90
CA SER A 413 20.09 -2.27 -2.50
C SER A 413 18.62 -2.51 -2.21
N GLU A 414 17.73 -2.22 -3.16
CA GLU A 414 16.30 -2.51 -3.03
C GLU A 414 16.08 -4.03 -2.92
N ALA A 415 16.65 -4.81 -3.84
CA ALA A 415 16.60 -6.28 -3.78
C ALA A 415 17.23 -6.85 -2.49
N MET A 416 18.36 -6.30 -2.06
CA MET A 416 19.03 -6.69 -0.82
C MET A 416 18.15 -6.42 0.43
N THR A 417 17.45 -5.30 0.45
CA THR A 417 16.55 -4.94 1.56
C THR A 417 15.37 -5.92 1.65
N GLU A 418 14.82 -6.34 0.52
CA GLU A 418 13.76 -7.35 0.48
C GLU A 418 14.24 -8.70 1.03
N LEU A 419 15.45 -9.14 0.65
CA LEU A 419 16.06 -10.36 1.20
C LEU A 419 16.29 -10.27 2.70
N LYS A 420 16.80 -9.15 3.23
CA LYS A 420 16.99 -8.94 4.67
C LYS A 420 15.65 -9.02 5.42
N CYS A 421 14.61 -8.36 4.91
CA CYS A 421 13.28 -8.39 5.50
C CYS A 421 12.65 -9.78 5.49
N PHE A 422 12.83 -10.54 4.40
CA PHE A 422 12.35 -11.91 4.26
C PHE A 422 13.14 -12.89 5.13
N HIS A 423 14.48 -12.76 5.21
CA HIS A 423 15.31 -13.58 6.09
C HIS A 423 14.87 -13.47 7.55
N ASN A 424 14.61 -12.26 8.03
CA ASN A 424 14.10 -12.04 9.39
C ASN A 424 12.75 -12.72 9.63
N LEU A 425 11.87 -12.72 8.61
CA LEU A 425 10.60 -13.41 8.67
C LEU A 425 10.77 -14.93 8.65
N ALA A 426 11.64 -15.45 7.78
CA ALA A 426 11.96 -16.88 7.68
C ALA A 426 12.54 -17.41 9.00
N ASN A 427 13.36 -16.61 9.70
CA ASN A 427 13.82 -16.93 11.05
C ASN A 427 12.67 -17.01 12.05
N GLN A 428 11.78 -16.02 12.08
CA GLN A 428 10.56 -16.05 12.93
C GLN A 428 9.61 -17.20 12.60
N ALA A 429 9.64 -17.68 11.36
CA ALA A 429 8.84 -18.79 10.86
C ALA A 429 9.51 -20.15 11.00
N SER A 430 10.77 -20.19 11.47
CA SER A 430 11.61 -21.39 11.52
C SER A 430 11.77 -22.08 10.14
N TRP A 431 11.90 -21.29 9.07
CA TRP A 431 12.16 -21.78 7.71
C TRP A 431 13.67 -21.75 7.41
N GLU A 432 14.41 -22.72 7.94
CA GLU A 432 15.89 -22.75 7.83
C GLU A 432 16.40 -22.81 6.38
N GLU A 433 15.74 -23.57 5.52
CA GLU A 433 16.10 -23.64 4.09
C GLU A 433 15.97 -22.26 3.41
N ASP A 434 14.87 -21.55 3.68
CA ASP A 434 14.61 -20.22 3.13
C ASP A 434 15.55 -19.16 3.70
N GLN A 435 15.96 -19.26 4.97
CA GLN A 435 17.00 -18.41 5.56
C GLN A 435 18.32 -18.57 4.79
N ASN A 436 18.79 -19.82 4.64
CA ASN A 436 20.02 -20.12 3.93
C ASN A 436 19.96 -19.66 2.46
N LYS A 437 18.82 -19.89 1.80
CA LYS A 437 18.57 -19.45 0.42
C LYS A 437 18.61 -17.92 0.30
N ALA A 438 18.06 -17.18 1.25
CA ALA A 438 18.17 -15.72 1.30
C ALA A 438 19.61 -15.27 1.46
N LEU A 439 20.38 -15.86 2.38
CA LEU A 439 21.79 -15.53 2.58
C LEU A 439 22.63 -15.82 1.32
N GLU A 440 22.38 -16.94 0.63
CA GLU A 440 23.06 -17.24 -0.65
C GLU A 440 22.72 -16.21 -1.73
N ARG A 441 21.46 -15.80 -1.83
CA ARG A 441 21.06 -14.74 -2.78
C ARG A 441 21.70 -13.40 -2.43
N MET A 442 21.78 -13.04 -1.16
CA MET A 442 22.49 -11.83 -0.70
C MET A 442 23.99 -11.89 -1.09
N ARG A 443 24.66 -13.04 -0.88
CA ARG A 443 26.04 -13.24 -1.36
C ARG A 443 26.16 -13.05 -2.87
N GLY A 444 25.22 -13.61 -3.63
CA GLY A 444 25.13 -13.44 -5.08
C GLY A 444 25.02 -11.97 -5.50
N LEU A 445 24.17 -11.18 -4.83
CA LEU A 445 24.02 -9.75 -5.10
C LEU A 445 25.32 -8.96 -4.87
N ILE A 446 26.13 -9.33 -3.87
CA ILE A 446 27.42 -8.69 -3.58
C ILE A 446 28.48 -9.08 -4.62
N ARG A 447 28.52 -10.35 -5.01
CA ARG A 447 29.52 -10.86 -5.97
C ARG A 447 29.36 -10.26 -7.36
N ARG A 448 28.15 -9.89 -7.78
CA ARG A 448 27.90 -9.36 -9.14
C ARG A 448 28.63 -8.03 -9.41
N PRO A 449 28.50 -6.97 -8.57
CA PRO A 449 29.33 -5.78 -8.70
C PRO A 449 30.83 -6.06 -8.64
N LEU A 450 31.27 -7.00 -7.80
CA LEU A 450 32.69 -7.37 -7.71
C LEU A 450 33.20 -8.00 -9.00
N LEU A 451 32.42 -8.89 -9.63
CA LEU A 451 32.77 -9.46 -10.94
C LEU A 451 32.92 -8.35 -12.00
N LEU A 452 32.02 -7.36 -12.00
CA LEU A 452 32.14 -6.21 -12.90
C LEU A 452 33.39 -5.38 -12.62
N VAL A 453 33.78 -5.18 -11.36
CA VAL A 453 35.05 -4.56 -10.99
C VAL A 453 36.22 -5.36 -11.56
N PHE A 454 36.22 -6.68 -11.40
CA PHE A 454 37.31 -7.55 -11.87
C PHE A 454 37.47 -7.52 -13.39
N GLU A 455 36.36 -7.59 -14.12
CA GLU A 455 36.35 -7.55 -15.58
C GLU A 455 36.71 -6.17 -16.12
N LYS A 456 36.05 -5.11 -15.63
CA LYS A 456 36.11 -3.78 -16.25
C LYS A 456 37.24 -2.90 -15.75
N ALA A 457 37.73 -3.07 -14.52
CA ALA A 457 38.91 -2.34 -14.07
C ALA A 457 40.15 -2.73 -14.89
N SER A 458 40.29 -4.01 -15.22
CA SER A 458 41.38 -4.52 -16.07
C SER A 458 41.31 -3.94 -17.49
N GLU A 459 40.11 -3.86 -18.09
CA GLU A 459 39.90 -3.20 -19.39
C GLU A 459 40.27 -1.71 -19.34
N CYS A 460 39.95 -1.02 -18.24
CA CYS A 460 40.30 0.39 -18.04
C CYS A 460 41.83 0.58 -18.03
N THR A 461 42.56 -0.27 -17.30
CA THR A 461 44.03 -0.25 -17.28
C THR A 461 44.64 -0.39 -18.67
N ASN A 462 44.09 -1.28 -19.49
CA ASN A 462 44.55 -1.47 -20.87
C ASN A 462 44.24 -0.27 -21.78
N LYS A 463 43.05 0.34 -21.63
CA LYS A 463 42.65 1.55 -22.39
C LYS A 463 43.49 2.78 -22.00
N MET A 464 43.89 2.86 -20.74
CA MET A 464 44.82 3.90 -20.28
C MET A 464 46.20 3.72 -20.89
N ALA A 465 46.73 2.49 -20.88
CA ALA A 465 48.03 2.20 -21.45
C ALA A 465 48.10 2.54 -22.95
N SER A 466 46.98 2.48 -23.67
CA SER A 466 46.89 2.87 -25.08
C SER A 466 46.59 4.35 -25.33
N GLY A 467 46.38 5.16 -24.28
CA GLY A 467 46.02 6.58 -24.40
C GLY A 467 44.63 6.87 -24.96
N ALA A 468 43.76 5.86 -25.05
CA ALA A 468 42.45 5.95 -25.72
C ALA A 468 41.29 6.26 -24.75
N TYR A 469 41.58 6.74 -23.54
CA TYR A 469 40.59 6.86 -22.48
C TYR A 469 40.06 8.30 -22.31
N LEU A 470 38.74 8.47 -22.46
CA LEU A 470 38.01 9.72 -22.23
C LEU A 470 36.87 9.46 -21.22
N PRO A 471 37.01 9.88 -19.95
CA PRO A 471 35.97 9.69 -18.95
C PRO A 471 34.73 10.55 -19.27
N LYS A 472 33.55 10.04 -18.90
CA LYS A 472 32.30 10.82 -18.95
C LYS A 472 31.83 11.17 -17.54
N SER A 473 31.21 12.32 -17.39
CA SER A 473 30.61 12.77 -16.13
C SER A 473 29.15 13.18 -16.35
N PRO A 474 28.17 12.52 -15.69
CA PRO A 474 28.35 11.37 -14.79
C PRO A 474 28.63 10.05 -15.56
N PRO A 475 29.28 9.05 -14.94
CA PRO A 475 29.54 7.77 -15.56
C PRO A 475 28.27 6.91 -15.57
N HIS A 476 27.62 6.83 -16.73
CA HIS A 476 26.39 6.06 -16.90
C HIS A 476 26.68 4.58 -17.12
N GLU A 477 27.81 4.26 -17.74
CA GLU A 477 28.28 2.88 -17.97
C GLU A 477 29.56 2.61 -17.17
N TRP A 478 29.85 1.34 -16.90
CA TRP A 478 31.11 0.94 -16.25
C TRP A 478 32.34 1.34 -17.05
N SER A 479 32.25 1.41 -18.38
CA SER A 479 33.33 1.88 -19.24
C SER A 479 33.60 3.38 -19.18
N ASP A 480 32.68 4.17 -18.61
CA ASP A 480 32.82 5.62 -18.47
C ASP A 480 33.62 6.01 -17.21
N LEU A 481 33.91 5.06 -16.32
CA LEU A 481 34.56 5.28 -15.03
C LEU A 481 36.04 5.57 -15.15
N SER A 482 36.47 6.66 -14.53
CA SER A 482 37.89 7.02 -14.47
C SER A 482 38.65 6.05 -13.54
N PRO A 483 39.99 6.03 -13.61
CA PRO A 483 40.81 5.20 -12.73
C PRO A 483 40.60 5.52 -11.25
N LEU A 484 40.37 6.79 -10.92
CA LEU A 484 40.09 7.22 -9.56
C LEU A 484 38.70 6.79 -9.10
N ASP A 485 37.72 6.75 -10.00
CA ASP A 485 36.41 6.19 -9.68
C ASP A 485 36.51 4.70 -9.39
N TRP A 486 37.26 3.93 -10.21
CA TRP A 486 37.55 2.53 -9.93
C TRP A 486 38.25 2.33 -8.59
N HIS A 487 39.25 3.15 -8.29
CA HIS A 487 39.93 3.12 -6.99
C HIS A 487 38.97 3.41 -5.83
N THR A 488 38.02 4.33 -6.01
CA THR A 488 36.98 4.66 -5.02
C THR A 488 36.00 3.51 -4.82
N ILE A 489 35.57 2.86 -5.90
CA ILE A 489 34.72 1.67 -5.83
C ILE A 489 35.45 0.54 -5.09
N CYS A 490 36.73 0.30 -5.40
CA CYS A 490 37.54 -0.70 -4.69
C CYS A 490 37.64 -0.38 -3.19
N ASN A 491 37.95 0.88 -2.84
CA ASN A 491 37.97 1.31 -1.44
C ASN A 491 36.62 1.14 -0.75
N SER A 492 35.52 1.39 -1.46
CA SER A 492 34.17 1.21 -0.93
C SER A 492 33.92 -0.22 -0.45
N PHE A 493 34.41 -1.23 -1.17
CA PHE A 493 34.36 -2.62 -0.71
C PHE A 493 35.38 -2.90 0.40
N LEU A 494 36.61 -2.38 0.27
CA LEU A 494 37.70 -2.66 1.22
C LEU A 494 37.54 -1.99 2.58
N LEU A 495 36.66 -1.02 2.73
CA LEU A 495 36.33 -0.45 4.04
C LEU A 495 35.73 -1.49 5.00
N LEU A 496 35.15 -2.58 4.48
CA LEU A 496 34.67 -3.72 5.28
C LEU A 496 35.77 -4.78 5.53
N SER A 497 37.02 -4.54 5.11
CA SER A 497 38.13 -5.51 5.22
C SER A 497 38.56 -5.86 6.63
N TYR A 498 38.05 -5.16 7.63
CA TYR A 498 38.27 -5.45 9.05
C TYR A 498 37.06 -6.14 9.71
N ASN A 499 35.93 -6.23 9.02
CA ASN A 499 34.79 -6.98 9.51
C ASN A 499 35.08 -8.48 9.36
N LYS A 500 35.02 -9.23 10.47
CA LYS A 500 35.33 -10.67 10.52
C LYS A 500 34.43 -11.45 9.57
N THR A 501 33.13 -11.18 9.60
CA THR A 501 32.12 -11.83 8.76
C THR A 501 32.41 -11.61 7.27
N PHE A 502 32.73 -10.37 6.88
CA PHE A 502 33.10 -10.04 5.51
C PHE A 502 34.34 -10.82 5.06
N CYS A 503 35.40 -10.85 5.89
CA CYS A 503 36.64 -11.55 5.57
C CYS A 503 36.44 -13.07 5.44
N CYS A 504 35.64 -13.67 6.32
CA CYS A 504 35.36 -15.10 6.26
C CYS A 504 34.56 -15.48 5.01
N THR A 505 33.63 -14.64 4.57
CA THR A 505 32.74 -14.95 3.45
C THR A 505 33.30 -14.54 2.08
N PHE A 506 34.01 -13.40 2.02
CA PHE A 506 34.48 -12.76 0.78
C PHE A 506 36.00 -12.53 0.78
N GLY A 507 36.77 -13.29 1.58
CA GLY A 507 38.21 -13.09 1.72
C GLY A 507 38.99 -13.24 0.41
N PHE A 508 38.55 -14.13 -0.48
CA PHE A 508 39.15 -14.29 -1.80
C PHE A 508 38.89 -13.07 -2.69
N GLU A 509 37.62 -12.65 -2.78
CA GLU A 509 37.24 -11.46 -3.55
C GLU A 509 37.91 -10.19 -3.01
N LYS A 510 38.04 -10.07 -1.69
CA LYS A 510 38.78 -8.98 -1.03
C LYS A 510 40.23 -8.91 -1.56
N ASN A 511 40.95 -10.02 -1.53
CA ASN A 511 42.35 -10.05 -2.01
C ASN A 511 42.45 -9.64 -3.49
N LEU A 512 41.49 -10.04 -4.32
CA LEU A 512 41.44 -9.61 -5.73
C LEU A 512 41.19 -8.10 -5.87
N VAL A 513 40.28 -7.54 -5.06
CA VAL A 513 40.04 -6.09 -5.04
C VAL A 513 41.30 -5.33 -4.63
N GLU A 514 42.07 -5.83 -3.65
CA GLU A 514 43.35 -5.22 -3.24
C GLU A 514 44.37 -5.22 -4.39
N ILE A 515 44.55 -6.35 -5.07
CA ILE A 515 45.46 -6.47 -6.23
C ILE A 515 45.06 -5.49 -7.35
N ILE A 516 43.78 -5.41 -7.68
CA ILE A 516 43.27 -4.51 -8.72
C ILE A 516 43.47 -3.05 -8.32
N LYS A 517 43.16 -2.70 -7.07
CA LYS A 517 43.37 -1.36 -6.53
C LYS A 517 44.84 -0.95 -6.66
N ASP A 518 45.77 -1.81 -6.25
CA ASP A 518 47.20 -1.54 -6.32
C ASP A 518 47.68 -1.39 -7.78
N SER A 519 47.16 -2.22 -8.69
CA SER A 519 47.43 -2.10 -10.13
C SER A 519 46.96 -0.76 -10.69
N LEU A 520 45.77 -0.28 -10.31
CA LEU A 520 45.24 1.02 -10.74
C LEU A 520 46.09 2.19 -10.19
N SER A 521 46.61 2.07 -8.97
CA SER A 521 47.51 3.07 -8.38
C SER A 521 48.82 3.18 -9.15
N ILE A 522 49.41 2.05 -9.58
CA ILE A 522 50.66 2.06 -10.36
C ILE A 522 50.44 2.71 -11.74
N SER A 523 49.36 2.38 -12.44
CA SER A 523 49.07 2.92 -13.77
C SER A 523 48.74 4.41 -13.77
N SER A 524 48.08 4.90 -12.71
CA SER A 524 47.76 6.33 -12.58
C SER A 524 49.02 7.19 -12.37
N LEU A 525 50.01 6.69 -11.63
CA LEU A 525 51.29 7.35 -11.44
C LEU A 525 52.08 7.41 -12.76
N SER A 526 52.15 6.32 -13.53
CA SER A 526 52.92 6.32 -14.80
C SER A 526 52.39 7.32 -15.83
N CYS A 527 51.09 7.58 -15.85
CA CYS A 527 50.50 8.52 -16.82
C CYS A 527 50.71 9.99 -16.43
N ALA A 528 50.71 10.30 -15.12
CA ALA A 528 50.98 11.63 -14.61
C ALA A 528 52.43 12.08 -14.91
N PHE A 529 53.40 11.16 -14.79
CA PHE A 529 54.80 11.45 -15.05
C PHE A 529 55.17 11.61 -16.53
N CYS A 530 54.33 11.12 -17.46
CA CYS A 530 54.60 11.26 -18.90
C CYS A 530 54.05 12.56 -19.51
N CYS A 531 53.01 13.16 -18.92
CA CYS A 531 52.28 14.32 -19.50
C CYS A 531 52.63 15.70 -18.93
N GLU A 532 53.46 15.82 -17.90
CA GLU A 532 53.97 17.12 -17.45
C GLU A 532 54.84 17.85 -18.51
N SER A 533 55.20 17.16 -19.61
CA SER A 533 55.94 17.73 -20.74
C SER A 533 55.06 18.27 -21.88
N LEU A 534 53.73 18.12 -21.83
CA LEU A 534 52.81 18.61 -22.87
C LEU A 534 51.53 19.19 -22.24
N THR A 535 51.57 20.46 -21.86
CA THR A 535 50.34 21.22 -21.62
C THR A 535 49.50 21.24 -22.90
N TRP A 536 48.23 20.84 -22.77
CA TRP A 536 47.20 20.83 -23.82
C TRP A 536 47.12 22.14 -24.62
N GLU A 537 47.43 23.29 -24.00
CA GLU A 537 47.39 24.60 -24.66
C GLU A 537 48.55 24.85 -25.64
N ALA A 538 49.65 24.09 -25.57
CA ALA A 538 50.82 24.31 -26.42
C ALA A 538 50.64 23.79 -27.86
N ARG A 539 49.70 22.86 -28.10
CA ARG A 539 49.54 22.22 -29.42
C ARG A 539 48.75 23.04 -30.43
N ASN A 540 47.94 24.01 -29.99
CA ASN A 540 47.19 24.91 -30.87
C ASN A 540 47.86 26.27 -31.09
N LYS A 541 48.98 26.57 -30.41
CA LYS A 541 49.62 27.90 -30.49
C LYS A 541 50.91 27.97 -31.31
N TYR A 542 51.53 26.83 -31.65
CA TYR A 542 52.74 26.79 -32.47
C TYR A 542 52.55 25.90 -33.70
N GLY A 543 51.84 26.45 -34.69
CA GLY A 543 52.01 26.04 -36.07
C GLY A 543 53.36 26.54 -36.60
N ASN A 544 54.01 25.71 -37.41
CA ASN A 544 55.16 26.01 -38.26
C ASN A 544 56.41 26.61 -37.59
N CYS A 545 57.41 25.77 -37.31
CA CYS A 545 58.81 26.18 -37.35
C CYS A 545 59.59 25.12 -38.11
N GLY A 546 60.06 25.49 -39.30
CA GLY A 546 60.79 24.64 -40.22
C GLY A 546 62.28 24.48 -39.88
N ASN A 547 62.89 23.56 -40.62
CA ASN A 547 64.32 23.31 -40.84
C ASN A 547 65.29 24.37 -40.29
N SER A 548 66.22 23.92 -39.44
CA SER A 548 67.61 24.40 -39.50
C SER A 548 68.59 23.32 -39.03
N ASN A 549 69.67 23.19 -39.81
CA ASN A 549 70.86 22.37 -39.61
C ASN A 549 71.86 23.07 -38.66
N TYR A 550 72.88 22.29 -38.24
CA TYR A 550 74.03 22.61 -37.36
C TYR A 550 73.73 22.47 -35.87
N GLY A 551 74.59 21.92 -35.02
CA GLY A 551 75.96 21.40 -35.11
C GLY A 551 76.44 21.19 -33.67
N SER A 552 77.36 20.24 -33.48
CA SER A 552 77.94 19.74 -32.23
C SER A 552 78.21 20.75 -31.09
N ASP A 553 77.82 20.42 -29.86
CA ASP A 553 78.79 20.07 -28.80
C ASP A 553 78.14 19.59 -27.49
N TYR A 554 78.77 18.57 -26.91
CA TYR A 554 78.43 17.93 -25.64
C TYR A 554 78.65 18.88 -24.46
N ARG A 555 77.62 19.09 -23.62
CA ARG A 555 77.77 19.19 -22.16
C ARG A 555 76.47 18.83 -21.44
N SER A 556 76.55 17.72 -20.73
CA SER A 556 75.58 17.12 -19.83
C SER A 556 75.00 18.10 -18.82
N HIS A 557 73.72 18.46 -18.95
CA HIS A 557 72.80 18.77 -17.85
C HIS A 557 71.43 18.21 -18.29
N ASN A 558 70.81 17.36 -17.47
CA ASN A 558 69.47 16.81 -17.71
C ASN A 558 68.44 17.96 -17.73
N ARG A 559 68.28 18.60 -18.89
CA ARG A 559 67.16 19.49 -19.21
C ARG A 559 66.33 18.78 -20.27
N CYS A 560 65.02 18.74 -20.05
CA CYS A 560 64.08 18.29 -21.06
C CYS A 560 64.12 19.31 -22.21
N ASP A 561 64.53 18.87 -23.40
CA ASP A 561 64.76 19.72 -24.58
C ASP A 561 63.51 20.43 -25.12
N SER A 562 62.31 20.13 -24.60
CA SER A 562 61.07 20.76 -25.05
C SER A 562 60.61 21.97 -24.23
N CYS A 563 61.06 22.19 -22.99
CA CYS A 563 60.44 23.22 -22.14
C CYS A 563 61.38 24.10 -21.29
N GLY A 564 62.67 23.81 -21.17
CA GLY A 564 63.67 24.73 -20.58
C GLY A 564 63.46 25.17 -19.12
N ASN A 565 62.37 24.79 -18.44
CA ASN A 565 62.08 25.16 -17.06
C ASN A 565 62.77 24.22 -16.07
N GLN A 566 63.28 24.79 -14.98
CA GLN A 566 63.66 24.01 -13.80
C GLN A 566 62.42 23.26 -13.31
N ALA A 567 62.54 21.95 -13.11
CA ALA A 567 61.53 21.14 -12.48
C ALA A 567 61.19 21.72 -11.11
N SER A 568 60.13 22.53 -11.02
CA SER A 568 59.44 22.78 -9.76
C SER A 568 59.06 21.41 -9.22
N GLN A 569 59.41 21.12 -7.97
CA GLN A 569 59.13 19.81 -7.37
C GLN A 569 57.67 19.45 -7.65
N PRO A 570 57.38 18.19 -8.05
CA PRO A 570 56.02 17.77 -8.33
C PRO A 570 55.21 17.98 -7.05
N GLY A 571 54.42 19.05 -7.02
CA GLY A 571 53.46 19.27 -5.96
C GLY A 571 52.54 18.06 -5.99
N SER A 572 52.44 17.33 -4.87
CA SER A 572 51.57 16.16 -4.79
C SER A 572 50.20 16.55 -5.34
N ILE A 573 49.82 15.94 -6.46
CA ILE A 573 48.52 16.13 -7.12
C ILE A 573 47.38 15.86 -6.11
N PHE A 574 47.66 15.03 -5.10
CA PHE A 574 46.76 14.63 -4.02
C PHE A 574 47.12 15.25 -2.65
N ALA A 575 47.64 16.48 -2.62
CA ALA A 575 47.80 17.20 -1.36
C ALA A 575 46.42 17.57 -0.77
N PHE A 576 46.22 17.29 0.52
CA PHE A 576 45.06 17.72 1.30
C PHE A 576 45.50 18.72 2.37
N THR A 577 44.66 19.71 2.63
CA THR A 577 44.80 20.68 3.72
C THR A 577 43.51 20.73 4.51
N LEU A 578 43.58 20.99 5.80
CA LEU A 578 42.38 21.30 6.59
C LEU A 578 41.92 22.72 6.26
N ASP A 579 40.63 22.90 6.00
CA ASP A 579 40.06 24.23 5.91
C ASP A 579 39.84 24.85 7.31
N ASN A 580 39.31 26.08 7.34
CA ASN A 580 39.07 26.80 8.60
C ASN A 580 37.99 26.15 9.48
N LYS A 581 37.26 25.14 8.99
CA LYS A 581 36.30 24.33 9.74
C LYS A 581 36.89 22.98 10.17
N SER A 582 38.18 22.75 9.95
CA SER A 582 38.84 21.46 10.14
C SER A 582 38.29 20.35 9.23
N GLU A 583 37.72 20.72 8.08
CA GLU A 583 37.32 19.76 7.06
C GLU A 583 38.49 19.51 6.09
N LEU A 584 38.72 18.24 5.74
CA LEU A 584 39.76 17.88 4.77
C LEU A 584 39.37 18.43 3.38
N CYS A 585 40.16 19.36 2.85
CA CYS A 585 39.99 19.91 1.51
C CYS A 585 41.18 19.56 0.61
N ALA A 586 40.92 19.12 -0.62
CA ALA A 586 41.98 18.93 -1.61
C ALA A 586 42.58 20.30 -1.99
N VAL A 587 43.92 20.42 -1.95
CA VAL A 587 44.66 21.66 -2.28
C VAL A 587 44.36 22.11 -3.72
N ASN A 588 44.14 21.15 -4.63
CA ASN A 588 43.80 21.38 -6.03
C ASN A 588 42.34 20.97 -6.32
N LYS A 589 41.37 21.61 -5.65
CA LYS A 589 39.93 21.26 -5.76
C LYS A 589 39.42 21.16 -7.20
N ASN A 590 39.82 22.07 -8.09
CA ASN A 590 39.39 22.03 -9.50
C ASN A 590 39.93 20.81 -10.26
N LEU A 591 41.19 20.44 -10.02
CA LEU A 591 41.79 19.25 -10.63
C LEU A 591 41.14 17.97 -10.08
N TYR A 592 40.88 17.94 -8.78
CA TYR A 592 40.21 16.84 -8.09
C TYR A 592 38.77 16.64 -8.60
N MET A 593 38.01 17.73 -8.80
CA MET A 593 36.64 17.69 -9.31
C MET A 593 36.55 17.18 -10.76
N HIS A 594 37.58 17.37 -11.58
CA HIS A 594 37.63 16.78 -12.92
C HIS A 594 38.10 15.33 -12.92
N ALA A 595 38.76 14.88 -11.85
CA ALA A 595 39.36 13.56 -11.75
C ALA A 595 38.41 12.49 -11.18
N PHE A 596 37.37 12.88 -10.43
CA PHE A 596 36.27 12.02 -10.01
C PHE A 596 35.02 12.33 -10.82
N THR A 597 34.52 11.36 -11.58
CA THR A 597 33.23 11.52 -12.28
C THR A 597 32.09 10.85 -11.51
N LEU A 598 32.41 9.89 -10.64
CA LEU A 598 31.43 9.21 -9.79
C LEU A 598 31.27 9.91 -8.43
N ALA A 599 30.07 10.41 -8.16
CA ALA A 599 29.70 10.87 -6.82
C ALA A 599 29.51 9.66 -5.89
N THR A 600 30.46 9.45 -4.98
CA THR A 600 30.38 8.38 -3.98
C THR A 600 29.78 8.92 -2.67
N PRO A 601 28.71 8.31 -2.13
CA PRO A 601 28.18 8.70 -0.83
C PRO A 601 29.23 8.60 0.29
N THR A 602 29.07 9.39 1.34
CA THR A 602 30.00 9.39 2.48
C THR A 602 29.72 8.29 3.52
N SER A 603 28.57 7.62 3.43
CA SER A 603 28.13 6.61 4.40
C SER A 603 27.81 5.27 3.74
N PHE A 604 28.19 4.18 4.43
CA PHE A 604 27.75 2.82 4.10
C PHE A 604 26.24 2.63 4.15
N SER A 605 25.53 3.44 4.95
CA SER A 605 24.08 3.35 5.05
C SER A 605 23.35 3.90 3.83
N ASP A 606 24.05 4.63 2.95
CA ASP A 606 23.45 5.12 1.71
C ASP A 606 23.34 3.96 0.70
N PRO A 607 22.12 3.66 0.20
CA PRO A 607 21.90 2.61 -0.80
C PRO A 607 22.76 2.73 -2.07
N LYS A 608 23.24 3.93 -2.41
CA LYS A 608 24.08 4.19 -3.59
C LYS A 608 25.56 3.88 -3.36
N HIS A 609 25.98 3.62 -2.12
CA HIS A 609 27.37 3.30 -1.81
C HIS A 609 27.71 1.87 -2.28
N CYS A 610 28.81 1.69 -3.02
CA CYS A 610 29.15 0.36 -3.60
C CYS A 610 29.35 -0.73 -2.54
N GLY A 611 29.83 -0.37 -1.35
CA GLY A 611 29.96 -1.28 -0.22
C GLY A 611 28.68 -1.49 0.61
N HIS A 612 27.56 -0.82 0.31
CA HIS A 612 26.31 -0.92 1.07
C HIS A 612 25.79 -2.36 1.15
N LEU A 613 25.80 -3.08 0.03
CA LEU A 613 25.31 -4.46 -0.05
C LEU A 613 26.06 -5.39 0.93
N ALA A 614 27.38 -5.28 0.95
CA ALA A 614 28.24 -6.07 1.82
C ALA A 614 28.02 -5.71 3.29
N TRP A 615 27.81 -4.42 3.59
CA TRP A 615 27.49 -3.96 4.94
C TRP A 615 26.15 -4.54 5.42
N VAL A 616 25.08 -4.45 4.62
CA VAL A 616 23.76 -5.02 4.95
C VAL A 616 23.84 -6.53 5.20
N TYR A 617 24.63 -7.26 4.40
CA TYR A 617 24.85 -8.69 4.63
C TYR A 617 25.56 -8.98 5.94
N CYS A 618 26.62 -8.23 6.27
CA CYS A 618 27.32 -8.41 7.54
C CYS A 618 26.39 -8.14 8.73
N GLU A 619 25.55 -7.09 8.67
CA GLU A 619 24.56 -6.83 9.71
C GLU A 619 23.62 -8.01 9.95
N VAL A 620 23.15 -8.68 8.89
CA VAL A 620 22.25 -9.83 9.01
C VAL A 620 22.94 -11.00 9.70
N ILE A 621 24.18 -11.33 9.31
CA ILE A 621 24.94 -12.43 9.92
C ILE A 621 25.35 -12.10 11.36
N ASP A 622 25.79 -10.87 11.63
CA ASP A 622 26.19 -10.44 12.96
C ASP A 622 24.97 -10.46 13.91
N SER A 623 23.78 -10.13 13.41
CA SER A 623 22.51 -10.26 14.16
C SER A 623 22.15 -11.72 14.47
N LEU A 624 22.49 -12.67 13.58
CA LEU A 624 22.27 -14.10 13.83
C LEU A 624 23.20 -14.64 14.93
N HIS A 625 24.45 -14.17 15.00
CA HIS A 625 25.38 -14.59 16.05
C HIS A 625 25.07 -13.98 17.43
N ALA A 626 24.26 -12.92 17.47
CA ALA A 626 23.89 -12.24 18.71
C ALA A 626 22.64 -12.84 19.38
N MET A 627 21.85 -13.63 18.65
CA MET A 627 20.71 -14.40 19.18
C MET A 627 21.18 -15.74 19.72
#